data_AF-A0A7Y2XAI7-F1
#
_entry.id   AF-A0A7Y2XAI7-F1
#
_cell.length_a   1.000
_cell.length_b   1.000
_cell.length_c   1.000
_cell.angle_alpha   90.00
_cell.angle_beta   90.00
_cell.angle_gamma   90.00
#
_symmetry.space_group_name_H-M   'P 1'
#
loop_
_entity.id
_entity.type
_entity.pdbx_description
1 polymer ?
#
loop_
_entity_poly.entity_id
_entity_poly.type
_entity_poly.pdbx_seq_one_letter_code
_entity_poly.pdbx_strand_id
1 'polypeptide(L)'
;MIRSLSYNGNSIVSVLTPDVKLFDIHPSNWMQLSVLAESSRAFLQWTFEPENPSESIASKLSTEIKDIGQDFQHVKLEFKEDGNSKKIDYPLTWADWAYMVNGYKKDFTPIENSGNTVLVSEYLKLNSKERGSKVPVIMRVGVEGEVQYYKVGPTIIDACQISLANLKTLREWAGLYSEFPDKLKSEVNEELKKEYELKRVKFEKEVNDKVAEWEANYLLELKGKIKDKLLDMSGM
;
A
#
# COMPACT_ATOMS: atom_id res chain seq x y z
N MET A 1 -9.70 -11.64 18.69
CA MET A 1 -10.95 -11.33 19.43
C MET A 1 -11.73 -10.34 18.58
N ILE A 2 -13.01 -10.60 18.28
CA ILE A 2 -13.82 -9.73 17.42
C ILE A 2 -14.23 -8.49 18.23
N ARG A 3 -13.64 -7.32 17.92
CA ARG A 3 -13.82 -6.06 18.70
C ARG A 3 -15.28 -5.61 18.80
N SER A 4 -16.10 -5.93 17.80
CA SER A 4 -17.52 -5.57 17.80
C SER A 4 -18.32 -6.20 18.93
N LEU A 5 -17.87 -7.34 19.49
CA LEU A 5 -18.56 -8.01 20.59
C LEU A 5 -18.40 -7.28 21.93
N SER A 6 -17.35 -6.48 22.07
CA SER A 6 -17.10 -5.63 23.25
C SER A 6 -17.60 -4.20 23.06
N TYR A 7 -18.18 -3.87 21.90
CA TYR A 7 -18.61 -2.52 21.58
C TYR A 7 -20.03 -2.25 22.10
N ASN A 8 -20.22 -1.16 22.84
CA ASN A 8 -21.49 -0.79 23.46
C ASN A 8 -22.48 -0.08 22.51
N GLY A 9 -22.36 -0.31 21.21
CA GLY A 9 -23.19 0.31 20.18
C GLY A 9 -23.55 -0.65 19.04
N ASN A 10 -24.17 -0.12 17.99
CA ASN A 10 -24.49 -0.92 16.81
C ASN A 10 -23.21 -1.33 16.09
N SER A 11 -23.06 -2.62 15.84
CA SER A 11 -21.93 -3.15 15.10
C SER A 11 -22.40 -4.06 13.97
N ILE A 12 -21.62 -4.05 12.89
CA ILE A 12 -21.82 -4.94 11.74
C ILE A 12 -20.59 -5.82 11.63
N VAL A 13 -20.80 -7.12 11.55
CA VAL A 13 -19.76 -8.10 11.28
C VAL A 13 -20.12 -8.83 10.01
N SER A 14 -19.33 -8.62 8.96
CA SER A 14 -19.43 -9.40 7.73
C SER A 14 -18.45 -10.57 7.81
N VAL A 15 -18.96 -11.80 7.78
CA VAL A 15 -18.15 -13.01 7.85
C VAL A 15 -18.18 -13.71 6.50
N LEU A 16 -17.00 -14.06 5.97
CA LEU A 16 -16.91 -14.93 4.81
C LEU A 16 -17.30 -16.35 5.22
N THR A 17 -18.44 -16.82 4.72
CA THR A 17 -18.91 -18.19 4.90
C THR A 17 -19.02 -18.88 3.54
N PRO A 18 -18.13 -19.85 3.23
CA PRO A 18 -18.25 -20.61 2.00
C PRO A 18 -19.58 -21.38 1.97
N ASP A 19 -20.44 -21.08 1.01
CA ASP A 19 -21.68 -21.83 0.79
C ASP A 19 -21.37 -23.15 0.06
N VAL A 20 -21.53 -24.27 0.77
CA VAL A 20 -21.28 -25.62 0.26
C VAL A 20 -22.14 -25.95 -0.95
N LYS A 21 -23.39 -25.50 -1.00
CA LYS A 21 -24.31 -25.83 -2.08
C LYS A 21 -24.05 -24.96 -3.31
N LEU A 22 -23.85 -23.66 -3.09
CA LEU A 22 -23.64 -22.72 -4.19
C LEU A 22 -22.28 -22.91 -4.86
N PHE A 23 -21.25 -23.21 -4.07
CA PHE A 23 -19.88 -23.31 -4.55
C PHE A 23 -19.36 -24.75 -4.67
N ASP A 24 -20.17 -25.73 -4.28
CA ASP A 24 -19.83 -27.16 -4.29
C ASP A 24 -18.46 -27.44 -3.64
N ILE A 25 -18.28 -26.90 -2.44
CA ILE A 25 -17.05 -27.01 -1.65
C ILE A 25 -17.25 -28.06 -0.58
N HIS A 26 -16.38 -29.07 -0.54
CA HIS A 26 -16.38 -30.04 0.56
C HIS A 26 -16.01 -29.36 1.90
N PRO A 27 -16.77 -29.56 3.00
CA PRO A 27 -16.54 -28.89 4.28
C PRO A 27 -15.12 -29.03 4.86
N SER A 28 -14.43 -30.13 4.57
CA SER A 28 -13.02 -30.32 5.00
C SER A 28 -12.07 -29.25 4.46
N ASN A 29 -12.43 -28.61 3.33
CA ASN A 29 -11.58 -27.65 2.64
C ASN A 29 -11.86 -26.21 3.08
N TRP A 30 -12.84 -25.98 3.96
CA TRP A 30 -13.21 -24.63 4.39
C TRP A 30 -12.06 -23.85 5.00
N MET A 31 -11.28 -24.48 5.90
CA MET A 31 -10.17 -23.79 6.55
C MET A 31 -9.09 -23.39 5.53
N GLN A 32 -8.73 -24.32 4.63
CA GLN A 32 -7.78 -24.04 3.56
C GLN A 32 -8.27 -22.93 2.63
N LEU A 33 -9.56 -22.95 2.29
CA LEU A 33 -10.16 -21.94 1.42
C LEU A 33 -10.18 -20.55 2.07
N SER A 34 -10.45 -20.46 3.38
CA SER A 34 -10.43 -19.19 4.12
C SER A 34 -9.01 -18.62 4.22
N VAL A 35 -8.02 -19.47 4.50
CA VAL A 35 -6.60 -19.05 4.50
C VAL A 35 -6.17 -18.60 3.10
N LEU A 36 -6.60 -19.32 2.06
CA LEU A 36 -6.32 -18.96 0.68
C LEU A 36 -7.03 -17.65 0.29
N ALA A 37 -8.26 -17.43 0.74
CA ALA A 37 -9.04 -16.21 0.49
C ALA A 37 -8.31 -14.96 1.00
N GLU A 38 -7.72 -15.05 2.20
CA GLU A 38 -6.91 -13.98 2.77
C GLU A 38 -5.60 -13.78 2.01
N SER A 39 -4.85 -14.87 1.80
CA SER A 39 -3.50 -14.80 1.22
C SER A 39 -3.49 -14.41 -0.27
N SER A 40 -4.47 -14.88 -1.03
CA SER A 40 -4.71 -14.46 -2.42
C SER A 40 -5.35 -13.07 -2.55
N ARG A 41 -5.70 -12.46 -1.42
CA ARG A 41 -6.43 -11.18 -1.33
C ARG A 41 -7.80 -11.23 -2.00
N ALA A 42 -8.38 -12.43 -2.12
CA ALA A 42 -9.71 -12.60 -2.67
C ALA A 42 -10.78 -11.90 -1.83
N PHE A 43 -10.58 -11.87 -0.51
CA PHE A 43 -11.39 -11.14 0.44
C PHE A 43 -10.48 -10.35 1.37
N LEU A 44 -10.67 -9.03 1.41
CA LEU A 44 -9.87 -8.13 2.22
C LEU A 44 -10.48 -8.00 3.61
N GLN A 45 -9.64 -8.12 4.65
CA GLN A 45 -10.03 -7.91 6.03
C GLN A 45 -9.75 -6.46 6.43
N TRP A 46 -10.78 -5.79 6.96
CA TRP A 46 -10.68 -4.44 7.50
C TRP A 46 -11.67 -4.24 8.64
N THR A 47 -11.37 -3.28 9.50
CA THR A 47 -12.21 -2.86 10.63
C THR A 47 -12.38 -1.35 10.55
N PHE A 48 -13.59 -0.86 10.81
CA PHE A 48 -13.89 0.56 10.91
C PHE A 48 -14.44 0.91 12.29
N GLU A 49 -13.80 1.86 12.97
CA GLU A 49 -14.09 2.29 14.33
C GLU A 49 -14.47 3.78 14.35
N PRO A 50 -15.77 4.11 14.24
CA PRO A 50 -16.22 5.49 14.06
C PRO A 50 -15.95 6.39 15.28
N GLU A 51 -15.89 5.80 16.48
CA GLU A 51 -15.68 6.48 17.77
C GLU A 51 -14.22 6.84 18.05
N ASN A 52 -13.28 6.40 17.20
CA ASN A 52 -11.90 6.87 17.35
C ASN A 52 -11.91 8.42 17.30
N PRO A 53 -11.36 9.10 18.33
CA PRO A 53 -11.48 10.54 18.50
C PRO A 53 -10.74 11.36 17.42
N SER A 54 -9.91 10.71 16.61
CA SER A 54 -9.23 11.36 15.50
C SER A 54 -10.20 11.80 14.41
N GLU A 55 -9.95 12.99 13.85
CA GLU A 55 -10.74 13.58 12.76
C GLU A 55 -10.50 12.88 11.41
N SER A 56 -9.39 12.14 11.27
CA SER A 56 -9.04 11.47 10.02
C SER A 56 -9.79 10.14 9.84
N ILE A 57 -10.27 9.89 8.62
CA ILE A 57 -10.87 8.60 8.26
C ILE A 57 -9.84 7.46 8.33
N ALA A 58 -8.57 7.75 8.04
CA ALA A 58 -7.50 6.75 8.04
C ALA A 58 -7.25 6.17 9.44
N SER A 59 -7.35 6.99 10.48
CA SER A 59 -7.26 6.52 11.87
C SER A 59 -8.47 5.70 12.32
N LYS A 60 -9.60 5.81 11.64
CA LYS A 60 -10.81 5.03 11.92
C LYS A 60 -10.81 3.69 11.19
N LEU A 61 -10.00 3.53 10.14
CA LEU A 61 -9.90 2.33 9.35
C LEU A 61 -8.61 1.56 9.69
N SER A 62 -8.76 0.29 10.02
CA SER A 62 -7.64 -0.62 10.25
C SER A 62 -7.71 -1.80 9.27
N THR A 63 -6.55 -2.24 8.78
CA THR A 63 -6.42 -3.39 7.88
C THR A 63 -5.34 -4.32 8.41
N GLU A 64 -5.52 -5.62 8.23
CA GLU A 64 -4.49 -6.62 8.57
C GLU A 64 -3.40 -6.75 7.49
N ILE A 65 -3.37 -5.84 6.51
CA ILE A 65 -2.41 -5.88 5.40
C ILE A 65 -1.03 -5.46 5.93
N LYS A 66 -0.16 -6.45 6.14
CA LYS A 66 1.21 -6.24 6.65
C LYS A 66 2.20 -5.80 5.58
N ASP A 67 2.02 -6.24 4.34
CA ASP A 67 2.99 -6.03 3.26
C ASP A 67 2.66 -4.76 2.47
N ILE A 68 3.09 -3.61 3.01
CA ILE A 68 2.95 -2.31 2.36
C ILE A 68 3.81 -2.30 1.08
N GLY A 69 3.22 -1.91 -0.06
CA GLY A 69 3.90 -1.82 -1.36
C GLY A 69 3.96 -3.11 -2.18
N GLN A 70 3.54 -4.26 -1.65
CA GLN A 70 3.45 -5.50 -2.44
C GLN A 70 2.02 -5.77 -2.88
N ASP A 71 1.77 -6.00 -4.17
CA ASP A 71 0.42 -6.28 -4.69
C ASP A 71 -0.08 -7.70 -4.39
N PHE A 72 0.84 -8.66 -4.24
CA PHE A 72 0.54 -10.07 -4.04
C PHE A 72 1.36 -10.65 -2.88
N GLN A 73 0.78 -11.57 -2.13
CA GLN A 73 1.55 -12.41 -1.22
C GLN A 73 2.20 -13.55 -2.00
N HIS A 74 3.37 -14.00 -1.56
CA HIS A 74 4.10 -15.05 -2.24
C HIS A 74 4.17 -16.32 -1.39
N VAL A 75 4.08 -17.47 -2.04
CA VAL A 75 4.26 -18.79 -1.43
C VAL A 75 5.34 -19.56 -2.16
N LYS A 76 6.14 -20.30 -1.43
CA LYS A 76 7.16 -21.16 -2.03
C LYS A 76 6.51 -22.43 -2.53
N LEU A 77 6.52 -22.63 -3.84
CA LEU A 77 6.09 -23.88 -4.47
C LEU A 77 7.31 -24.72 -4.78
N GLU A 78 7.27 -25.99 -4.38
CA GLU A 78 8.32 -26.97 -4.67
C GLU A 78 7.77 -27.98 -5.69
N PHE A 79 8.46 -28.15 -6.80
CA PHE A 79 8.03 -29.04 -7.90
C PHE A 79 9.22 -29.74 -8.54
N LYS A 80 8.95 -30.79 -9.32
CA LYS A 80 9.98 -31.51 -10.08
C LYS A 80 9.93 -31.10 -11.54
N GLU A 81 11.09 -30.74 -12.07
CA GLU A 81 11.29 -30.50 -13.49
C GLU A 81 12.55 -31.24 -13.91
N ASP A 82 12.44 -32.09 -14.93
CA ASP A 82 13.53 -32.96 -15.41
C ASP A 82 14.19 -33.81 -14.31
N GLY A 83 13.39 -34.28 -13.34
CA GLY A 83 13.85 -35.10 -12.22
C GLY A 83 14.53 -34.33 -11.09
N ASN A 84 14.74 -33.02 -11.23
CA ASN A 84 15.32 -32.17 -10.20
C ASN A 84 14.23 -31.42 -9.43
N SER A 85 14.37 -31.32 -8.11
CA SER A 85 13.50 -30.48 -7.28
C SER A 85 13.85 -29.02 -7.47
N LYS A 86 12.88 -28.21 -7.87
CA LYS A 86 12.96 -26.75 -8.01
C LYS A 86 12.00 -26.08 -7.04
N LYS A 87 12.38 -24.91 -6.57
CA LYS A 87 11.52 -24.04 -5.75
C LYS A 87 11.31 -22.73 -6.49
N ILE A 88 10.07 -22.27 -6.53
CA ILE A 88 9.70 -20.97 -7.10
C ILE A 88 8.93 -20.16 -6.07
N ASP A 89 9.18 -18.85 -6.06
CA ASP A 89 8.39 -17.90 -5.29
C ASP A 89 7.16 -17.51 -6.11
N TYR A 90 6.00 -18.04 -5.73
CA TYR A 90 4.78 -17.94 -6.51
C TYR A 90 3.83 -16.87 -5.92
N PRO A 91 3.51 -15.81 -6.67
CA PRO A 91 2.55 -14.80 -6.24
C PRO A 91 1.11 -15.33 -6.31
N LEU A 92 0.43 -15.34 -5.16
CA LEU A 92 -0.98 -15.69 -5.07
C LEU A 92 -1.86 -14.54 -5.59
N THR A 93 -2.86 -14.90 -6.37
CA THR A 93 -3.85 -13.99 -6.96
C THR A 93 -5.27 -14.47 -6.66
N TRP A 94 -6.27 -13.60 -6.84
CA TRP A 94 -7.69 -13.99 -6.70
C TRP A 94 -8.07 -15.23 -7.52
N ALA A 95 -7.44 -15.43 -8.68
CA ALA A 95 -7.61 -16.62 -9.52
C ALA A 95 -7.22 -17.92 -8.80
N ASP A 96 -6.27 -17.86 -7.87
CA ASP A 96 -5.84 -19.03 -7.12
C ASP A 96 -6.91 -19.52 -6.14
N TRP A 97 -7.59 -18.59 -5.48
CA TRP A 97 -8.76 -18.89 -4.66
C TRP A 97 -9.92 -19.39 -5.52
N ALA A 98 -10.20 -18.72 -6.63
CA ALA A 98 -11.30 -19.09 -7.52
C ALA A 98 -11.14 -20.50 -8.10
N TYR A 99 -9.92 -20.95 -8.38
CA TYR A 99 -9.65 -22.32 -8.83
C TYR A 99 -10.14 -23.40 -7.84
N MET A 100 -10.14 -23.10 -6.54
CA MET A 100 -10.59 -24.03 -5.49
C MET A 100 -12.12 -24.10 -5.37
N VAL A 101 -12.85 -23.21 -6.05
CA VAL A 101 -14.31 -23.08 -5.99
C VAL A 101 -14.89 -23.67 -7.28
N ASN A 102 -15.72 -24.71 -7.15
CA ASN A 102 -16.22 -25.45 -8.33
C ASN A 102 -17.03 -24.57 -9.29
N GLY A 103 -17.72 -23.54 -8.79
CA GLY A 103 -18.47 -22.59 -9.61
C GLY A 103 -17.64 -21.85 -10.68
N TYR A 104 -16.32 -21.71 -10.45
CA TYR A 104 -15.39 -21.07 -11.39
C TYR A 104 -14.57 -22.05 -12.22
N LYS A 105 -14.70 -23.37 -12.03
CA LYS A 105 -13.88 -24.38 -12.75
C LYS A 105 -13.95 -24.26 -14.27
N LYS A 106 -15.10 -23.85 -14.82
CA LYS A 106 -15.29 -23.63 -16.26
C LYS A 106 -14.37 -22.54 -16.85
N ASP A 107 -13.89 -21.63 -16.00
CA ASP A 107 -12.99 -20.54 -16.38
C ASP A 107 -11.52 -20.94 -16.30
N PHE A 108 -11.21 -22.21 -15.99
CA PHE A 108 -9.85 -22.75 -15.96
C PHE A 108 -9.72 -23.88 -16.97
N THR A 109 -8.81 -23.73 -17.94
CA THR A 109 -8.55 -24.76 -18.95
C THR A 109 -7.10 -25.24 -18.82
N PRO A 110 -6.84 -26.55 -18.67
CA PRO A 110 -5.48 -27.07 -18.62
C PRO A 110 -4.79 -26.80 -19.96
N ILE A 111 -3.55 -26.29 -19.91
CA ILE A 111 -2.71 -26.07 -21.08
C ILE A 111 -1.27 -26.48 -20.80
N GLU A 112 -0.53 -26.76 -21.86
CA GLU A 112 0.92 -26.90 -21.76
C GLU A 112 1.57 -25.53 -21.59
N ASN A 113 2.74 -25.51 -20.93
CA ASN A 113 3.53 -24.30 -20.79
C ASN A 113 4.16 -23.95 -22.15
N SER A 114 3.82 -22.81 -22.72
CA SER A 114 4.36 -22.32 -23.99
C SER A 114 5.05 -20.98 -23.81
N GLY A 115 5.89 -20.53 -24.77
CA GLY A 115 6.65 -19.28 -24.63
C GLY A 115 5.83 -17.99 -24.49
N ASN A 116 4.50 -18.06 -24.63
CA ASN A 116 3.57 -16.94 -24.48
C ASN A 116 2.67 -17.04 -23.23
N THR A 117 2.80 -18.08 -22.40
CA THR A 117 2.11 -18.13 -21.09
C THR A 117 2.78 -17.15 -20.13
N VAL A 118 1.96 -16.52 -19.30
CA VAL A 118 2.41 -15.55 -18.29
C VAL A 118 1.56 -15.73 -17.04
N LEU A 119 2.16 -15.71 -15.86
CA LEU A 119 1.40 -15.82 -14.61
C LEU A 119 0.38 -14.68 -14.51
N VAL A 120 -0.79 -14.94 -13.92
CA VAL A 120 -1.84 -13.91 -13.75
C VAL A 120 -1.28 -12.65 -13.09
N SER A 121 -0.43 -12.79 -12.08
CA SER A 121 0.22 -11.66 -11.37
C SER A 121 1.05 -10.74 -12.29
N GLU A 122 1.75 -11.33 -13.27
CA GLU A 122 2.55 -10.62 -14.26
C GLU A 122 1.65 -10.05 -15.36
N TYR A 123 0.66 -10.83 -15.81
CA TYR A 123 -0.31 -10.42 -16.83
C TYR A 123 -1.07 -9.15 -16.42
N LEU A 124 -1.43 -9.03 -15.13
CA LEU A 124 -2.13 -7.87 -14.59
C LEU A 124 -1.28 -6.58 -14.64
N LYS A 125 0.06 -6.69 -14.67
CA LYS A 125 0.98 -5.55 -14.78
C LYS A 125 1.19 -5.09 -16.23
N LEU A 126 0.86 -5.94 -17.20
CA LEU A 126 1.02 -5.63 -18.63
C LEU A 126 -0.01 -4.59 -19.09
N ASN A 127 0.38 -3.78 -20.09
CA ASN A 127 -0.55 -2.87 -20.77
C ASN A 127 -1.41 -3.62 -21.81
N SER A 128 -2.45 -2.97 -22.34
CA SER A 128 -3.41 -3.59 -23.27
C SER A 128 -2.76 -4.15 -24.55
N LYS A 129 -1.66 -3.57 -25.03
CA LYS A 129 -0.96 -4.02 -26.24
C LYS A 129 -0.18 -5.32 -25.97
N GLU A 130 0.52 -5.38 -24.84
CA GLU A 130 1.29 -6.55 -24.41
C GLU A 130 0.37 -7.76 -24.14
N ARG A 131 -0.78 -7.50 -23.50
CA ARG A 131 -1.78 -8.52 -23.16
C ARG A 131 -2.30 -9.31 -24.36
N GLY A 132 -2.39 -8.70 -25.54
CA GLY A 132 -2.95 -9.34 -26.74
C GLY A 132 -2.16 -10.57 -27.22
N SER A 133 -0.87 -10.65 -26.88
CA SER A 133 0.02 -11.76 -27.27
C SER A 133 0.25 -12.80 -26.18
N LYS A 134 -0.29 -12.59 -24.98
CA LYS A 134 0.02 -13.39 -23.78
C LYS A 134 -1.20 -14.16 -23.29
N VAL A 135 -0.95 -15.35 -22.76
CA VAL A 135 -1.99 -16.22 -22.19
C VAL A 135 -1.84 -16.21 -20.66
N PRO A 136 -2.81 -15.66 -19.91
CA PRO A 136 -2.73 -15.64 -18.46
C PRO A 136 -2.95 -17.03 -17.88
N VAL A 137 -2.06 -17.46 -16.99
CA VAL A 137 -2.09 -18.79 -16.36
C VAL A 137 -1.92 -18.74 -14.85
N ILE A 138 -2.48 -19.72 -14.16
CA ILE A 138 -2.06 -20.11 -12.81
C ILE A 138 -1.30 -21.42 -12.88
N MET A 139 -0.45 -21.65 -11.88
CA MET A 139 0.35 -22.86 -11.75
C MET A 139 -0.15 -23.71 -10.59
N ARG A 140 -0.23 -25.03 -10.80
CA ARG A 140 -0.57 -26.00 -9.76
C ARG A 140 0.47 -27.10 -9.74
N VAL A 141 0.86 -27.49 -8.53
CA VAL A 141 1.77 -28.62 -8.32
C VAL A 141 0.93 -29.79 -7.80
N GLY A 142 1.02 -30.92 -8.49
CA GLY A 142 0.37 -32.16 -8.08
C GLY A 142 1.15 -32.92 -7.00
N VAL A 143 0.67 -34.11 -6.64
CA VAL A 143 1.17 -34.86 -5.47
C VAL A 143 2.55 -35.45 -5.73
N GLU A 144 2.87 -35.78 -6.99
CA GLU A 144 4.17 -36.37 -7.37
C GLU A 144 5.23 -35.29 -7.67
N GLY A 145 4.83 -34.02 -7.63
CA GLY A 145 5.63 -32.85 -7.93
C GLY A 145 5.49 -32.35 -9.36
N GLU A 146 4.52 -32.87 -10.12
CA GLU A 146 4.21 -32.47 -11.49
C GLU A 146 3.59 -31.07 -11.54
N VAL A 147 4.06 -30.24 -12.48
CA VAL A 147 3.52 -28.89 -12.68
C VAL A 147 2.48 -28.92 -13.77
N GLN A 148 1.29 -28.41 -13.46
CA GLN A 148 0.21 -28.19 -14.42
C GLN A 148 -0.13 -26.69 -14.49
N TYR A 149 -0.27 -26.19 -15.71
CA TYR A 149 -0.72 -24.83 -15.96
C TYR A 149 -2.20 -24.83 -16.36
N TYR A 150 -2.92 -23.83 -15.87
CA TYR A 150 -4.32 -23.59 -16.22
C TYR A 150 -4.46 -22.19 -16.80
N LYS A 151 -4.89 -22.11 -18.05
CA LYS A 151 -5.34 -20.87 -18.68
C LYS A 151 -6.53 -20.33 -17.90
N VAL A 152 -6.49 -19.03 -17.62
CA VAL A 152 -7.53 -18.32 -16.87
C VAL A 152 -8.45 -17.56 -17.82
N GLY A 153 -9.76 -17.72 -17.63
CA GLY A 153 -10.81 -17.05 -18.39
C GLY A 153 -10.92 -15.54 -18.07
N PRO A 154 -11.51 -14.75 -18.97
CA PRO A 154 -11.59 -13.29 -18.83
C PRO A 154 -12.33 -12.85 -17.57
N THR A 155 -13.42 -13.54 -17.18
CA THR A 155 -14.19 -13.24 -15.96
C THR A 155 -13.32 -13.23 -14.70
N ILE A 156 -12.40 -14.19 -14.61
CA ILE A 156 -11.49 -14.33 -13.47
C ILE A 156 -10.40 -13.26 -13.52
N ILE A 157 -9.94 -12.90 -14.72
CA ILE A 157 -8.99 -11.79 -14.89
C ILE A 157 -9.60 -10.46 -14.45
N ASP A 158 -10.86 -10.19 -14.82
CA ASP A 158 -11.58 -9.00 -14.40
C ASP A 158 -11.75 -8.97 -12.87
N ALA A 159 -12.11 -10.11 -12.27
CA ALA A 159 -12.17 -10.25 -10.81
C ALA A 159 -10.82 -9.98 -10.13
N CYS A 160 -9.71 -10.48 -10.68
CA CYS A 160 -8.37 -10.17 -10.20
C CYS A 160 -8.05 -8.67 -10.26
N GLN A 161 -8.44 -7.99 -11.35
CA GLN A 161 -8.23 -6.54 -11.49
C GLN A 161 -9.03 -5.76 -10.45
N ILE A 162 -10.30 -6.11 -10.26
CA ILE A 162 -11.17 -5.50 -9.24
C ILE A 162 -10.59 -5.72 -7.85
N SER A 163 -10.13 -6.95 -7.55
CA SER A 163 -9.50 -7.28 -6.28
C SER A 163 -8.27 -6.41 -5.99
N LEU A 164 -7.43 -6.17 -7.00
CA LEU A 164 -6.28 -5.27 -6.89
C LEU A 164 -6.68 -3.81 -6.72
N ALA A 165 -7.70 -3.34 -7.44
CA ALA A 165 -8.20 -1.98 -7.31
C ALA A 165 -8.79 -1.72 -5.91
N ASN A 166 -9.55 -2.67 -5.38
CA ASN A 166 -10.11 -2.62 -4.04
C ASN A 166 -9.01 -2.58 -2.98
N LEU A 167 -7.95 -3.39 -3.15
CA LEU A 167 -6.79 -3.38 -2.27
C LEU A 167 -6.11 -2.00 -2.27
N LYS A 168 -5.87 -1.41 -3.45
CA LYS A 168 -5.26 -0.07 -3.55
C LYS A 168 -6.10 0.99 -2.86
N THR A 169 -7.41 1.00 -3.15
CA THR A 169 -8.38 1.90 -2.51
C THR A 169 -8.37 1.75 -0.99
N LEU A 170 -8.39 0.52 -0.48
CA LEU A 170 -8.37 0.25 0.95
C LEU A 170 -7.08 0.75 1.61
N ARG A 171 -5.93 0.59 0.94
CA ARG A 171 -4.65 1.10 1.43
C ARG A 171 -4.61 2.63 1.42
N GLU A 172 -5.17 3.28 0.41
CA GLU A 172 -5.29 4.74 0.36
C GLU A 172 -6.16 5.24 1.52
N TRP A 173 -7.32 4.62 1.75
CA TRP A 173 -8.21 5.00 2.85
C TRP A 173 -7.59 4.75 4.22
N ALA A 174 -6.79 3.71 4.37
CA ALA A 174 -6.06 3.41 5.60
C ALA A 174 -4.80 4.28 5.79
N GLY A 175 -4.50 5.18 4.84
CA GLY A 175 -3.30 6.01 4.86
C GLY A 175 -1.99 5.22 4.65
N LEU A 176 -2.07 3.98 4.17
CA LEU A 176 -0.93 3.08 3.92
C LEU A 176 -0.31 3.30 2.53
N TYR A 177 -1.09 3.82 1.58
CA TYR A 177 -0.61 4.17 0.24
C TYR A 177 -0.65 5.69 0.08
N SER A 178 0.52 6.32 0.00
CA SER A 178 0.67 7.72 -0.37
C SER A 178 1.56 7.86 -1.60
N GLU A 179 1.17 7.20 -2.69
CA GLU A 179 1.46 7.80 -3.98
C GLU A 179 0.57 9.04 -4.11
N PHE A 180 0.97 10.12 -3.44
CA PHE A 180 0.43 11.43 -3.75
C PHE A 180 0.58 11.60 -5.26
N PRO A 181 -0.50 11.91 -5.99
CA PRO A 181 -0.39 12.24 -7.40
C PRO A 181 0.73 13.26 -7.57
N ASP A 182 1.59 13.11 -8.58
CA ASP A 182 2.75 14.01 -8.76
C ASP A 182 2.32 15.49 -8.81
N LYS A 183 1.09 15.72 -9.25
CA LYS A 183 0.41 17.02 -9.18
C LYS A 183 0.20 17.54 -7.76
N LEU A 184 -0.25 16.71 -6.83
CA LEU A 184 -0.42 17.09 -5.42
C LEU A 184 0.95 17.32 -4.74
N LYS A 185 1.97 16.51 -5.07
CA LYS A 185 3.33 16.71 -4.57
C LYS A 185 3.93 18.04 -5.03
N SER A 186 3.69 18.40 -6.30
CA SER A 186 4.17 19.68 -6.83
C SER A 186 3.44 20.87 -6.20
N GLU A 187 2.12 20.81 -6.05
CA GLU A 187 1.33 21.84 -5.36
C GLU A 187 1.77 22.05 -3.90
N VAL A 188 1.92 20.96 -3.12
CA VAL A 188 2.40 21.02 -1.72
C VAL A 188 3.83 21.55 -1.63
N ASN A 189 4.71 21.16 -2.55
CA ASN A 189 6.08 21.68 -2.59
C ASN A 189 6.13 23.18 -2.92
N GLU A 190 5.23 23.66 -3.79
CA GLU A 190 5.11 25.09 -4.08
C GLU A 190 4.60 25.89 -2.88
N GLU A 191 3.61 25.37 -2.15
CA GLU A 191 3.12 26.00 -0.91
C GLU A 191 4.19 26.04 0.18
N LEU A 192 4.90 24.93 0.41
CA LEU A 192 6.02 24.88 1.35
C LEU A 192 7.11 25.89 0.99
N LYS A 193 7.49 25.98 -0.29
CA LYS A 193 8.48 26.96 -0.74
C LYS A 193 8.05 28.40 -0.43
N LYS A 194 6.79 28.75 -0.68
CA LYS A 194 6.24 30.08 -0.35
C LYS A 194 6.29 30.35 1.15
N GLU A 195 5.92 29.37 1.99
CA GLU A 195 6.05 29.52 3.45
C GLU A 195 7.50 29.71 3.90
N TYR A 196 8.44 28.94 3.34
CA TYR A 196 9.86 29.07 3.65
C TYR A 196 10.41 30.43 3.23
N GLU A 197 10.04 30.94 2.06
CA GLU A 197 10.44 32.28 1.62
C GLU A 197 9.87 33.37 2.53
N LEU A 198 8.60 33.27 2.92
CA LEU A 198 7.99 34.19 3.88
C LEU A 198 8.71 34.16 5.25
N LYS A 199 9.03 32.96 5.74
CA LYS A 199 9.79 32.78 6.99
C LYS A 199 11.21 33.33 6.85
N ARG A 200 11.87 33.14 5.71
CA ARG A 200 13.21 33.67 5.43
C ARG A 200 13.21 35.20 5.42
N VAL A 201 12.28 35.84 4.71
CA VAL A 201 12.18 37.30 4.66
C VAL A 201 11.88 37.89 6.04
N LYS A 202 11.00 37.26 6.82
CA LYS A 202 10.75 37.68 8.21
C LYS A 202 12.01 37.57 9.06
N PHE A 203 12.73 36.45 8.96
CA PHE A 203 13.96 36.23 9.71
C PHE A 203 15.07 37.21 9.31
N GLU A 204 15.27 37.46 8.01
CA GLU A 204 16.22 38.46 7.51
C GLU A 204 15.90 39.86 8.04
N LYS A 205 14.60 40.22 8.08
CA LYS A 205 14.16 41.47 8.66
C LYS A 205 14.46 41.55 10.16
N GLU A 206 14.12 40.51 10.93
CA GLU A 206 14.41 40.46 12.37
C GLU A 206 15.90 40.54 12.69
N VAL A 207 16.75 39.90 11.86
CA VAL A 207 18.21 39.98 12.01
C VAL A 207 18.70 41.39 11.71
N ASN A 208 18.26 42.01 10.62
CA ASN A 208 18.66 43.37 10.25
C ASN A 208 18.23 44.39 11.30
N ASP A 209 17.01 44.26 11.83
CA ASP A 209 16.50 45.13 12.90
C ASP A 209 17.39 45.00 14.16
N LYS A 210 17.78 43.77 14.54
CA LYS A 210 18.71 43.54 15.66
C LYS A 210 20.12 44.08 15.42
N VAL A 211 20.64 43.98 14.19
CA VAL A 211 21.94 44.56 13.83
C VAL A 211 21.89 46.08 13.93
N ALA A 212 20.84 46.71 13.41
CA ALA A 212 20.66 48.16 13.48
C ALA A 212 20.52 48.65 14.94
N GLU A 213 19.77 47.94 15.78
CA GLU A 213 19.69 48.23 17.22
C GLU A 213 21.06 48.09 17.90
N TRP A 214 21.80 47.03 17.59
CA TRP A 214 23.13 46.81 18.14
C TRP A 214 24.12 47.89 17.72
N GLU A 215 24.14 48.29 16.44
CA GLU A 215 24.98 49.37 15.93
C GLU A 215 24.63 50.72 16.58
N ALA A 216 23.33 51.03 16.73
CA ALA A 216 22.89 52.25 17.39
C ALA A 216 23.34 52.31 18.87
N ASN A 217 23.18 51.20 19.60
CA ASN A 217 23.63 51.08 20.99
C ASN A 217 25.16 51.16 21.10
N TYR A 218 25.89 50.49 20.20
CA TYR A 218 27.35 50.52 20.17
C TYR A 218 27.90 51.94 19.87
N LEU A 219 27.28 52.69 18.97
CA LEU A 219 27.65 54.08 18.70
C LEU A 219 27.41 55.01 19.90
N LEU A 220 26.35 54.78 20.68
CA LEU A 220 26.10 55.52 21.91
C LEU A 220 27.16 55.20 22.97
N GLU A 221 27.51 53.93 23.16
CA GLU A 221 28.58 53.52 24.07
C GLU A 221 29.94 54.09 23.66
N LEU A 222 30.28 54.05 22.37
CA LEU A 222 31.52 54.63 21.85
C LEU A 222 31.59 56.14 22.10
N LYS A 223 30.50 56.89 21.85
CA LYS A 223 30.43 58.33 22.15
C LYS A 223 30.63 58.62 23.64
N GLY A 224 30.04 57.79 24.51
CA GLY A 224 30.27 57.86 25.96
C GLY A 224 31.74 57.68 26.32
N LYS A 225 32.35 56.58 25.87
CA LYS A 225 33.78 56.27 26.12
C LYS A 225 34.73 57.34 25.56
N ILE A 226 34.45 57.90 24.39
CA ILE A 226 35.25 58.98 23.80
C ILE A 226 35.12 60.26 24.63
N LYS A 227 33.91 60.60 25.07
CA LYS A 227 33.66 61.77 25.94
C LYS A 227 34.41 61.64 27.26
N ASP A 228 34.31 60.48 27.91
CA ASP A 228 34.97 60.23 29.19
C ASP A 228 36.51 60.31 29.03
N LYS A 229 37.05 59.71 27.97
CA LYS A 229 38.49 59.76 27.67
C LYS A 229 38.99 61.17 27.31
N LEU A 230 38.17 61.99 26.65
CA LEU A 230 38.49 63.40 26.37
C LEU A 230 38.46 64.26 27.65
N LEU A 231 37.54 63.97 28.57
CA LEU A 231 37.48 64.65 29.87
C LEU A 231 38.68 64.29 30.74
N ASP A 232 39.09 63.00 30.76
CA ASP A 232 40.30 62.56 31.45
C ASP A 232 41.58 63.18 30.88
N MET A 233 41.64 63.43 29.56
CA MET A 233 42.79 64.11 28.92
C MET A 233 42.76 65.64 29.04
N SER A 234 41.60 66.25 29.30
CA SER A 234 41.44 67.70 29.51
C SER A 234 41.56 68.11 30.99
N GLY A 235 41.59 67.14 31.91
CA GLY A 235 41.74 67.34 33.34
C GLY A 235 43.18 67.20 33.87
N MET A 236 44.17 67.05 32.98
CA MET A 236 45.60 67.24 33.25
C MET A 236 46.07 68.57 32.66
#